data_AF-A0A7C5CB02-F1
#
_entry.id   AF-A0A7C5CB02-F1
#
_cell.length_a   1.000
_cell.length_b   1.000
_cell.length_c   1.000
_cell.angle_alpha   90.00
_cell.angle_beta   90.00
_cell.angle_gamma   90.00
#
_symmetry.space_group_name_H-M   'P 1'
#
loop_
_entity.id
_entity.type
_entity.pdbx_description
1 polymer ?
#
loop_
_entity_poly.entity_id
_entity_poly.type
_entity_poly.pdbx_seq_one_letter_code
_entity_poly.pdbx_strand_id
1 'polypeptide(L)' 'MAAPALTRSRINQILCQSEKFIRSFGYVLPPFAYWSPAEFKTNKSRAQAIIDAGLGWDITDFG' A
#
# COMPACT_ATOMS: atom_id res chain seq x y z
N MET A 1 -9.07 -10.01 25.46
CA MET A 1 -8.82 -8.59 25.18
C MET A 1 -8.95 -8.40 23.68
N ALA A 2 -9.81 -7.50 23.20
CA ALA A 2 -9.93 -7.24 21.76
C ALA A 2 -8.63 -6.63 21.24
N ALA A 3 -8.19 -7.04 20.05
CA ALA A 3 -7.08 -6.38 19.38
C ALA A 3 -7.44 -4.90 19.15
N PRO A 4 -6.49 -3.96 19.32
CA PRO A 4 -6.76 -2.57 19.02
C PRO A 4 -7.15 -2.41 17.55
N ALA A 5 -8.20 -1.63 17.29
CA ALA A 5 -8.70 -1.39 15.94
C ALA A 5 -7.58 -0.87 15.02
N LEU A 6 -7.57 -1.35 13.77
CA LEU A 6 -6.59 -0.94 12.78
C LEU A 6 -6.73 0.55 12.44
N THR A 7 -5.78 1.37 12.91
CA THR A 7 -5.76 2.82 12.66
C THR A 7 -4.96 3.17 11.42
N ARG A 8 -5.21 4.36 10.84
CA ARG A 8 -4.43 4.83 9.68
C ARG A 8 -2.95 5.00 9.99
N SER A 9 -2.60 5.44 11.21
CA SER A 9 -1.20 5.54 11.63
C SER A 9 -0.54 4.17 11.70
N ARG A 10 -1.25 3.14 12.18
CA ARG A 10 -0.77 1.76 12.19
C ARG A 10 -0.58 1.20 10.78
N ILE A 11 -1.54 1.44 9.87
CA ILE A 11 -1.41 1.07 8.45
C ILE A 11 -0.15 1.70 7.84
N ASN A 12 0.07 2.99 8.05
CA ASN A 12 1.26 3.68 7.52
C ASN A 12 2.58 3.09 8.06
N GLN A 13 2.61 2.69 9.33
CA GLN A 13 3.77 2.00 9.92
C GLN A 13 4.01 0.64 9.25
N ILE A 14 2.95 -0.15 9.04
CA ILE A 14 3.02 -1.45 8.38
C ILE A 14 3.57 -1.28 6.95
N LEU A 15 3.04 -0.32 6.18
CA LEU A 15 3.53 -0.04 4.82
C LEU A 15 5.04 0.22 4.79
N CYS A 16 5.56 1.09 5.67
CA CYS A 16 6.99 1.42 5.72
C CYS A 16 7.85 0.21 6.15
N GLN A 17 7.37 -0.58 7.10
CA GLN A 17 8.07 -1.80 7.56
C GLN A 17 8.10 -2.87 6.46
N SER A 18 6.96 -3.11 5.80
CA SER A 18 6.82 -4.05 4.70
C SER A 18 7.69 -3.66 3.50
N GLU A 19 7.72 -2.38 3.14
CA GLU A 19 8.60 -1.89 2.07
C GLU A 19 10.07 -2.20 2.37
N LYS A 20 10.55 -1.84 3.58
CA LYS A 20 11.93 -2.12 4.01
C LYS A 20 12.24 -3.62 3.98
N PHE A 21 11.31 -4.44 4.44
CA PHE A 21 11.43 -5.89 4.44
C PHE A 21 11.52 -6.45 3.01
N ILE A 22 10.63 -6.04 2.10
CA ILE A 22 10.69 -6.48 0.70
C ILE A 22 12.03 -6.07 0.06
N ARG A 23 12.48 -4.84 0.31
CA ARG A 23 13.73 -4.30 -0.22
C ARG A 23 14.98 -5.02 0.29
N SER A 24 14.95 -5.57 1.50
CA SER A 24 16.09 -6.30 2.06
C SER A 24 16.39 -7.61 1.32
N PHE A 25 15.40 -8.16 0.60
CA PHE A 25 15.59 -9.30 -0.32
C PHE A 25 16.02 -8.89 -1.73
N GLY A 26 16.28 -7.59 -1.97
CA GLY A 26 16.69 -7.08 -3.28
C GLY A 26 15.55 -6.85 -4.27
N TYR A 27 14.28 -6.98 -3.85
CA TYR A 27 13.14 -6.67 -4.71
C TYR A 27 12.88 -5.16 -4.77
N VAL A 28 12.44 -4.71 -5.95
CA VAL A 28 12.00 -3.33 -6.20
C VAL A 28 10.53 -3.36 -6.62
N LEU A 29 9.71 -2.58 -5.94
CA LEU A 29 8.29 -2.47 -6.28
C LEU A 29 8.08 -1.54 -7.48
N PRO A 30 7.01 -1.76 -8.27
CA PRO A 30 6.63 -0.82 -9.33
C PRO A 30 6.44 0.60 -8.80
N PRO A 31 6.72 1.66 -9.59
CA PRO A 31 6.67 3.04 -9.12
C PRO A 31 5.34 3.46 -8.47
N PHE A 32 4.21 2.91 -8.92
CA PHE A 32 2.88 3.26 -8.39
C PHE A 32 2.68 2.83 -6.93
N ALA A 33 3.48 1.88 -6.42
CA ALA A 33 3.43 1.46 -5.02
C ALA A 33 3.81 2.59 -4.03
N TYR A 34 4.42 3.66 -4.53
CA TYR A 34 4.91 4.80 -3.75
C TYR A 34 4.11 6.09 -3.97
N TRP A 35 3.10 6.06 -4.84
CA TRP A 35 2.30 7.26 -5.10
C TRP A 35 1.53 7.68 -3.85
N SER A 36 1.57 8.97 -3.55
CA SER A 36 0.66 9.62 -2.63
C SER A 36 -0.78 9.53 -3.16
N PRO A 37 -1.80 9.73 -2.28
CA PRO A 37 -3.19 9.79 -2.72
C PRO A 37 -3.45 10.87 -3.80
N ALA A 38 -2.71 11.98 -3.75
CA ALA A 38 -2.82 13.05 -4.76
C ALA A 38 -2.26 12.60 -6.11
N GLU A 39 -1.09 11.96 -6.12
CA GLU A 39 -0.49 11.41 -7.34
C GLU A 39 -1.36 10.32 -7.94
N PHE A 40 -1.96 9.45 -7.13
CA PHE A 40 -2.91 8.44 -7.61
C PHE A 40 -4.13 9.08 -8.30
N LYS A 41 -4.70 10.14 -7.71
CA LYS A 41 -5.82 10.87 -8.31
C LYS A 41 -5.42 11.53 -9.64
N THR A 42 -4.26 12.18 -9.69
CA THR A 42 -3.73 12.80 -10.90
C THR A 42 -3.47 11.77 -12.00
N ASN A 43 -2.99 10.58 -11.65
CA ASN A 43 -2.67 9.50 -12.59
C ASN A 43 -3.83 8.53 -12.85
N LYS A 44 -5.07 8.84 -12.40
CA LYS A 44 -6.21 7.91 -12.44
C LYS A 44 -6.42 7.26 -13.81
N SER A 45 -6.38 8.06 -14.89
CA SER A 45 -6.56 7.57 -16.26
C SER A 45 -5.44 6.60 -16.69
N ARG A 46 -4.20 6.86 -16.29
CA ARG A 46 -3.05 5.99 -16.57
C ARG A 46 -3.06 4.72 -15.70
N ALA A 47 -3.67 4.81 -14.53
CA ALA A 47 -3.75 3.73 -13.56
C ALA A 47 -4.97 2.81 -13.76
N GLN A 48 -5.71 2.95 -14.86
CA GLN A 48 -6.98 2.24 -15.08
C GLN A 48 -6.86 0.73 -14.85
N ALA A 49 -5.85 0.07 -15.45
CA ALA A 49 -5.63 -1.36 -15.27
C ALA A 49 -5.25 -1.75 -13.82
N ILE A 50 -4.53 -0.89 -13.10
CA ILE A 50 -4.18 -1.09 -11.68
C ILE A 50 -5.45 -1.06 -10.84
N ILE A 51 -6.34 -0.10 -11.11
CA ILE A 51 -7.60 0.10 -10.40
C ILE A 51 -8.56 -1.06 -10.68
N ASP A 52 -8.74 -1.42 -11.95
CA ASP A 52 -9.70 -2.45 -12.37
C ASP A 52 -9.32 -3.84 -11.83
N ALA A 53 -8.03 -4.14 -11.76
CA ALA A 53 -7.52 -5.40 -11.22
C ALA A 53 -7.24 -5.37 -9.70
N GLY A 54 -7.46 -4.25 -9.02
CA GLY A 54 -7.24 -4.12 -7.57
C GLY A 54 -5.78 -4.30 -7.15
N LEU A 55 -4.82 -3.88 -7.99
CA LEU A 55 -3.39 -4.04 -7.70
C LEU A 55 -2.91 -2.98 -6.70
N GLY A 56 -2.09 -3.39 -5.74
CA GLY A 56 -1.46 -2.48 -4.79
C GLY A 56 -1.24 -3.09 -3.42
N TRP A 57 -1.13 -2.21 -2.43
CA TRP A 57 -1.01 -2.60 -1.03
C TRP A 57 -2.37 -3.07 -0.49
N ASP A 58 -2.37 -4.24 0.14
CA ASP A 58 -3.51 -4.77 0.90
C ASP A 58 -3.08 -5.04 2.34
N ILE A 59 -3.83 -4.51 3.30
CA ILE A 59 -3.59 -4.65 4.74
C ILE A 59 -4.93 -4.90 5.39
N THR A 60 -5.06 -6.05 6.06
CA THR A 60 -6.27 -6.49 6.73
C THR A 60 -5.94 -7.02 8.12
N ASP A 61 -6.80 -6.76 9.08
CA ASP A 61 -6.81 -7.38 10.41
C ASP A 61 -7.80 -8.55 10.50
N PHE A 62 -8.53 -8.83 9.41
CA PHE A 62 -9.58 -9.84 9.31
C PHE A 62 -10.80 -9.64 10.23
N GLY A 63 -10.93 -8.48 10.88
CA GLY A 63 -12.00 -8.18 11.86
C GLY A 63 -11.65 -8.62 13.28
#